data_AF-A0A925FWX5-F1
#
_entry.id   AF-A0A925FWX5-F1
#
_cell.length_a   1.000
_cell.length_b   1.000
_cell.length_c   1.000
_cell.angle_alpha   90.00
_cell.angle_beta   90.00
_cell.angle_gamma   90.00
#
_symmetry.space_group_name_H-M   'P 1'
#
loop_
_entity.id
_entity.type
_entity.pdbx_description
1 polymer ?
#
loop_
_entity_poly.entity_id
_entity_poly.type
_entity_poly.pdbx_seq_one_letter_code
_entity_poly.pdbx_strand_id
1 'polypeptide(L)'
;TLLEEVRADIKSNGDIMRMLKAYSDTLMKEHQTESHTFDKLHTLFNAGIGPQTMDGFYRGALVSWQSQGLLAAFGENTINIAWPASRAFSPWTGKSFKKIDEAELQKWTEGGEQMGNDPAFFCSNTVAYRTVKERFTKGAMKLAGVWTEPSTPEEKRLYGFDAHTFFFVGRPNRASMLPENKGKSIYQFNYRWRPLRNIPPDCFCIDEITQIADGLYLGLLIYATDWLKPWNPATDIAEYKYRLFGYFLLMDEEWHALRLRIKFDLADT
;
A
#
# COMPACT_ATOMS: atom_id res chain seq x y z
N THR A 1 1.51 15.47 -23.35
CA THR A 1 0.51 14.94 -22.40
C THR A 1 1.24 14.57 -21.12
N LEU A 2 0.55 14.44 -19.98
CA LEU A 2 1.20 14.01 -18.72
C LEU A 2 1.99 12.70 -18.87
N LEU A 3 1.50 11.76 -19.67
CA LEU A 3 2.21 10.50 -19.92
C LEU A 3 3.55 10.70 -20.65
N GLU A 4 3.62 11.64 -21.61
CA GLU A 4 4.89 11.97 -22.27
C GLU A 4 5.87 12.65 -21.32
N GLU A 5 5.39 13.46 -20.38
CA GLU A 5 6.24 14.00 -19.32
C GLU A 5 6.78 12.91 -18.41
N VAL A 6 5.94 11.96 -17.98
CA VAL A 6 6.38 10.80 -17.18
C VAL A 6 7.45 9.99 -17.94
N ARG A 7 7.27 9.77 -19.25
CA ARG A 7 8.25 9.08 -20.09
C ARG A 7 9.57 9.86 -20.19
N ALA A 8 9.49 11.18 -20.36
CA ALA A 8 10.67 12.05 -20.37
C ALA A 8 11.40 12.05 -19.02
N ASP A 9 10.67 12.03 -17.91
CA ASP A 9 11.22 11.99 -16.55
C ASP A 9 11.90 10.64 -16.27
N ILE A 10 11.32 9.52 -16.71
CA ILE A 10 11.99 8.20 -16.66
C ILE A 10 13.32 8.24 -17.40
N LYS A 11 13.32 8.75 -18.64
CA LYS A 11 14.54 8.85 -19.46
C LYS A 11 15.59 9.75 -18.81
N SER A 12 15.18 10.89 -18.28
CA SER A 12 16.08 11.89 -17.69
C SER A 12 16.70 11.42 -16.37
N ASN A 13 15.96 10.62 -15.59
CA ASN A 13 16.47 10.01 -14.35
C ASN A 13 17.20 8.67 -14.58
N GLY A 14 17.20 8.14 -15.81
CA GLY A 14 17.84 6.89 -16.21
C GLY A 14 16.94 5.65 -16.06
N ASP A 15 16.07 5.61 -15.05
CA ASP A 15 15.05 4.56 -14.90
C ASP A 15 13.86 5.03 -14.04
N ILE A 16 12.84 4.17 -13.98
CA ILE A 16 11.58 4.41 -13.28
C ILE A 16 11.75 4.53 -11.75
N MET A 17 12.67 3.77 -11.14
CA MET A 17 12.89 3.80 -9.69
C MET A 17 13.55 5.11 -9.25
N ARG A 18 14.51 5.62 -10.02
CA ARG A 18 15.13 6.93 -9.79
C ARG A 18 14.14 8.07 -10.01
N MET A 19 13.28 7.97 -11.02
CA MET A 19 12.20 8.93 -11.23
C MET A 19 11.20 8.93 -10.06
N LEU A 20 10.78 7.76 -9.57
CA LEU A 20 9.89 7.65 -8.41
C LEU A 20 10.53 8.24 -7.14
N LYS A 21 11.85 8.04 -6.93
CA LYS A 21 12.58 8.71 -5.86
C LYS A 21 12.55 10.23 -6.03
N ALA A 22 12.81 10.73 -7.24
CA ALA A 22 12.79 12.18 -7.51
C ALA A 22 11.40 12.78 -7.24
N TYR A 23 10.32 12.08 -7.63
CA TYR A 23 8.95 12.49 -7.30
C TYR A 23 8.69 12.50 -5.80
N SER A 24 9.13 11.47 -5.08
CA SER A 24 9.06 11.43 -3.61
C SER A 24 9.79 12.62 -2.99
N ASP A 25 11.06 12.86 -3.37
CA ASP A 25 11.86 13.97 -2.87
C ASP A 25 11.21 15.34 -3.14
N THR A 26 10.54 15.51 -4.28
CA THR A 26 9.79 16.72 -4.64
C THR A 26 8.56 16.90 -3.76
N LEU A 27 7.71 15.87 -3.66
CA LEU A 27 6.49 15.91 -2.84
C LEU A 27 6.78 16.13 -1.36
N MET A 28 7.92 15.61 -0.88
CA MET A 28 8.41 15.85 0.47
C MET A 28 8.79 17.31 0.74
N LYS A 29 9.12 18.10 -0.29
CA LYS A 29 9.48 19.52 -0.18
C LYS A 29 8.32 20.46 -0.45
N GLU A 30 7.41 20.09 -1.37
CA GLU A 30 6.30 20.95 -1.78
C GLU A 30 5.25 21.10 -0.68
N HIS A 31 5.02 20.07 0.14
CA HIS A 31 4.04 20.06 1.23
C HIS A 31 2.59 20.40 0.82
N GLN A 32 2.27 20.39 -0.48
CA GLN A 32 0.94 20.69 -1.01
C GLN A 32 0.09 19.42 -1.12
N THR A 33 -1.23 19.55 -0.97
CA THR A 33 -2.21 18.46 -1.18
C THR A 33 -2.52 18.23 -2.66
N GLU A 34 -2.27 19.23 -3.49
CA GLU A 34 -2.34 19.20 -4.95
C GLU A 34 -0.94 19.46 -5.51
N SER A 35 -0.49 18.64 -6.45
CA SER A 35 0.82 18.81 -7.08
C SER A 35 0.81 18.17 -8.46
N HIS A 36 1.46 18.82 -9.42
CA HIS A 36 1.71 18.23 -10.74
C HIS A 36 2.45 16.89 -10.63
N THR A 37 3.23 16.69 -9.57
CA THR A 37 3.90 15.41 -9.28
C THR A 37 2.90 14.33 -8.87
N PHE A 38 1.82 14.67 -8.14
CA PHE A 38 0.72 13.73 -7.87
C PHE A 38 -0.02 13.37 -9.17
N ASP A 39 -0.28 14.33 -10.05
CA ASP A 39 -0.91 14.06 -11.35
C ASP A 39 -0.07 13.11 -12.21
N LYS A 40 1.25 13.27 -12.18
CA LYS A 40 2.21 12.35 -12.83
C LYS A 40 2.20 10.95 -12.23
N LEU A 41 2.18 10.82 -10.90
CA LEU A 41 2.06 9.52 -10.21
C LEU A 41 0.74 8.82 -10.55
N HIS A 42 -0.36 9.57 -10.54
CA HIS A 42 -1.68 9.05 -10.90
C HIS A 42 -1.73 8.63 -12.38
N THR A 43 -1.11 9.41 -13.27
CA THR A 43 -0.95 9.06 -14.69
C THR A 43 -0.16 7.77 -14.88
N LEU A 44 0.93 7.60 -14.14
CA LEU A 44 1.73 6.37 -14.18
C LEU A 44 0.93 5.16 -13.68
N PHE A 45 0.19 5.31 -12.57
CA PHE A 45 -0.70 4.25 -12.06
C PHE A 45 -1.73 3.83 -13.11
N ASN A 46 -2.37 4.80 -13.76
CA ASN A 46 -3.37 4.54 -14.80
C ASN A 46 -2.79 3.94 -16.08
N ALA A 47 -1.51 4.17 -16.37
CA ALA A 47 -0.81 3.51 -17.47
C ALA A 47 -0.36 2.07 -17.14
N GLY A 48 -0.18 1.75 -15.85
CA GLY A 48 0.19 0.39 -15.40
C GLY A 48 -0.89 -0.66 -15.66
N ILE A 49 -0.56 -1.94 -15.52
CA ILE A 49 -1.48 -3.06 -15.79
C ILE A 49 -1.87 -3.72 -14.46
N GLY A 50 -3.16 -3.96 -14.21
CA GLY A 50 -3.59 -4.70 -13.03
C GLY A 50 -3.04 -6.14 -13.07
N PRO A 51 -2.16 -6.55 -12.14
CA PRO A 51 -1.59 -7.90 -12.19
C PRO A 51 -2.70 -8.94 -12.00
N GLN A 52 -2.54 -10.09 -12.64
CA GLN A 52 -3.49 -11.20 -12.54
C GLN A 52 -3.19 -12.13 -11.35
N THR A 53 -1.97 -12.05 -10.83
CA THR A 53 -1.49 -12.82 -9.68
C THR A 53 -0.39 -12.06 -8.97
N MET A 54 -0.30 -12.26 -7.67
CA MET A 54 0.85 -11.91 -6.84
C MET A 54 1.09 -13.10 -5.91
N ASP A 55 2.33 -13.54 -5.76
CA ASP A 55 2.64 -14.71 -4.94
C ASP A 55 3.96 -14.52 -4.20
N GLY A 56 4.07 -15.11 -3.01
CA GLY A 56 5.24 -14.98 -2.16
C GLY A 56 5.36 -13.60 -1.52
N PHE A 57 6.56 -13.01 -1.55
CA PHE A 57 6.89 -11.82 -0.79
C PHE A 57 7.40 -10.70 -1.70
N TYR A 58 6.90 -9.48 -1.49
CA TYR A 58 7.34 -8.27 -2.19
C TYR A 58 7.80 -7.21 -1.20
N ARG A 59 8.92 -6.57 -1.53
CA ARG A 59 9.53 -5.49 -0.76
C ARG A 59 8.71 -4.22 -0.87
N GLY A 60 8.48 -3.57 0.26
CA GLY A 60 7.72 -2.33 0.36
C GLY A 60 8.61 -1.09 0.33
N ALA A 61 8.14 -0.02 -0.30
CA ALA A 61 8.64 1.32 -0.11
C ALA A 61 7.49 2.33 -0.18
N LEU A 62 7.53 3.39 0.61
CA LEU A 62 6.60 4.50 0.42
C LEU A 62 7.16 5.48 -0.62
N VAL A 63 6.29 5.96 -1.51
CA VAL A 63 6.58 7.11 -2.38
C VAL A 63 6.15 8.41 -1.69
N SER A 64 4.90 8.51 -1.24
CA SER A 64 4.37 9.72 -0.59
C SER A 64 3.06 9.46 0.16
N TRP A 65 2.76 10.34 1.11
CA TRP A 65 1.40 10.51 1.63
C TRP A 65 0.72 11.73 1.01
N GLN A 66 -0.60 11.71 1.00
CA GLN A 66 -1.49 12.77 0.56
C GLN A 66 -2.57 12.99 1.62
N SER A 67 -2.62 14.18 2.19
CA SER A 67 -3.67 14.54 3.15
C SER A 67 -5.00 14.69 2.41
N GLN A 68 -6.07 14.12 2.97
CA GLN A 68 -7.42 14.12 2.38
C GLN A 68 -8.50 14.38 3.43
N GLY A 69 -9.72 14.67 2.95
CA GLY A 69 -10.89 14.87 3.81
C GLY A 69 -10.76 16.11 4.69
N LEU A 70 -11.15 16.02 5.97
CA LEU A 70 -11.03 17.12 6.93
C LEU A 70 -9.58 17.58 7.12
N LEU A 71 -8.60 16.71 6.88
CA LEU A 71 -7.17 17.02 6.97
C LEU A 71 -6.65 17.83 5.77
N ALA A 72 -7.38 17.84 4.64
CA ALA A 72 -7.08 18.67 3.49
C ALA A 72 -7.72 20.07 3.56
N ALA A 73 -8.59 20.33 4.55
CA ALA A 73 -9.32 21.60 4.69
C ALA A 73 -8.40 22.83 4.88
N PHE A 74 -7.13 22.61 5.22
CA PHE A 74 -6.11 23.65 5.38
C PHE A 74 -5.18 23.80 4.18
N GLY A 75 -5.35 23.01 3.10
CA GLY A 75 -4.52 23.06 1.89
C GLY A 75 -3.07 22.57 2.04
N GLU A 76 -2.64 22.27 3.27
CA GLU A 76 -1.33 21.71 3.59
C GLU A 76 -1.39 20.19 3.74
N ASN A 77 -0.39 19.50 3.20
CA ASN A 77 -0.25 18.07 3.34
C ASN A 77 0.38 17.70 4.70
N THR A 78 -0.36 17.99 5.77
CA THR A 78 0.06 17.80 7.17
C THR A 78 0.48 16.36 7.50
N ILE A 79 -0.13 15.35 6.85
CA ILE A 79 0.26 13.93 6.97
C ILE A 79 1.66 13.69 6.38
N ASN A 80 1.97 14.29 5.22
CA ASN A 80 3.29 14.16 4.60
C ASN A 80 4.37 14.95 5.36
N ILE A 81 4.01 16.04 6.04
CA ILE A 81 4.90 16.76 6.98
C ILE A 81 5.21 15.89 8.21
N ALA A 82 4.21 15.16 8.73
CA ALA A 82 4.40 14.24 9.85
C ALA A 82 5.14 12.95 9.45
N TRP A 83 5.20 12.61 8.15
CA TRP A 83 5.71 11.34 7.69
C TRP A 83 7.21 11.09 7.90
N PRO A 84 8.15 12.02 7.66
CA PRO A 84 9.56 11.79 7.99
C PRO A 84 9.74 11.47 9.47
N ALA A 85 8.93 12.10 10.33
CA ALA A 85 8.90 11.80 11.75
C ALA A 85 8.28 10.43 12.02
N SER A 86 7.18 10.02 11.37
CA SER A 86 6.50 8.74 11.59
C SER A 86 7.07 7.53 10.82
N ARG A 87 7.80 7.73 9.72
CA ARG A 87 8.53 6.70 8.95
C ARG A 87 9.61 6.05 9.79
N ALA A 88 10.30 6.84 10.61
CA ALA A 88 11.25 6.36 11.60
C ALA A 88 10.61 5.43 12.66
N PHE A 89 9.27 5.38 12.72
CA PHE A 89 8.49 4.47 13.56
C PHE A 89 7.76 3.39 12.77
N SER A 90 7.77 3.41 11.44
CA SER A 90 7.09 2.43 10.59
C SER A 90 7.99 1.21 10.38
N PRO A 91 7.68 0.06 11.01
CA PRO A 91 8.46 -1.16 10.87
C PRO A 91 8.16 -1.89 9.54
N TRP A 92 7.36 -1.30 8.65
CA TRP A 92 6.86 -1.96 7.43
C TRP A 92 7.98 -2.27 6.43
N THR A 93 8.04 -3.53 6.02
CA THR A 93 9.06 -4.07 5.10
C THR A 93 8.51 -4.48 3.74
N GLY A 94 7.20 -4.65 3.61
CA GLY A 94 6.59 -5.20 2.41
C GLY A 94 5.31 -5.99 2.69
N LYS A 95 4.90 -6.83 1.73
CA LYS A 95 3.67 -7.61 1.84
C LYS A 95 3.91 -9.05 1.38
N SER A 96 3.23 -10.00 2.02
CA SER A 96 3.20 -11.40 1.61
C SER A 96 1.84 -11.78 1.03
N PHE A 97 1.86 -12.72 0.08
CA PHE A 97 0.73 -13.17 -0.70
C PHE A 97 0.75 -14.69 -0.70
N LYS A 98 -0.36 -15.30 -0.31
CA LYS A 98 -0.56 -16.74 -0.37
C LYS A 98 -1.87 -17.02 -1.06
N LYS A 99 -1.83 -17.73 -2.18
CA LYS A 99 -3.03 -18.18 -2.88
C LYS A 99 -3.89 -19.04 -1.95
N ILE A 100 -5.20 -18.82 -1.98
CA ILE A 100 -6.18 -19.56 -1.18
C ILE A 100 -7.27 -20.17 -2.08
N ASP A 101 -7.94 -21.19 -1.56
CA ASP A 101 -9.12 -21.78 -2.19
C ASP A 101 -10.42 -21.09 -1.75
N GLU A 102 -11.55 -21.59 -2.22
CA GLU A 102 -12.87 -21.03 -1.93
C GLU A 102 -13.24 -21.18 -0.45
N ALA A 103 -12.88 -22.28 0.20
CA ALA A 103 -13.19 -22.52 1.61
C ALA A 103 -12.44 -21.52 2.51
N GLU A 104 -11.17 -21.28 2.24
CA GLU A 104 -10.39 -20.25 2.94
C GLU A 104 -10.90 -18.84 2.62
N LEU A 105 -11.30 -18.54 1.37
CA LEU A 105 -11.90 -17.24 1.04
C LEU A 105 -13.20 -17.01 1.83
N GLN A 106 -14.08 -18.00 1.89
CA GLN A 106 -15.33 -17.91 2.66
C GLN A 106 -15.05 -17.71 4.14
N LYS A 107 -14.06 -18.41 4.70
CA LYS A 107 -13.61 -18.24 6.09
C LYS A 107 -13.11 -16.82 6.36
N TRP A 108 -12.29 -16.25 5.48
CA TRP A 108 -11.70 -14.93 5.72
C TRP A 108 -12.64 -13.76 5.44
N THR A 109 -13.68 -13.98 4.65
CA THR A 109 -14.66 -12.95 4.26
C THR A 109 -16.04 -13.15 4.89
N GLU A 110 -16.24 -14.20 5.68
CA GLU A 110 -17.55 -14.64 6.18
C GLU A 110 -18.58 -14.81 5.05
N GLY A 111 -18.12 -15.27 3.88
CA GLY A 111 -18.92 -15.41 2.66
C GLY A 111 -19.22 -14.10 1.91
N GLY A 112 -18.63 -12.98 2.35
CA GLY A 112 -18.79 -11.66 1.73
C GLY A 112 -18.17 -11.53 0.34
N GLU A 113 -17.23 -12.40 -0.02
CA GLU A 113 -16.73 -12.53 -1.40
C GLU A 113 -16.91 -13.96 -1.93
N GLN A 114 -17.23 -14.04 -3.22
CA GLN A 114 -17.29 -15.30 -3.96
C GLN A 114 -16.02 -15.48 -4.78
N MET A 115 -15.53 -16.73 -4.90
CA MET A 115 -14.32 -17.01 -5.67
C MET A 115 -14.50 -16.60 -7.15
N GLY A 116 -15.59 -17.04 -7.77
CA GLY A 116 -15.83 -16.79 -9.20
C GLY A 116 -14.72 -17.39 -10.07
N ASN A 117 -14.35 -16.69 -11.15
CA ASN A 117 -13.29 -17.12 -12.06
C ASN A 117 -11.90 -16.59 -11.67
N ASP A 118 -11.83 -15.65 -10.73
CA ASP A 118 -10.59 -14.99 -10.34
C ASP A 118 -9.99 -15.64 -9.08
N PRO A 119 -8.66 -15.79 -9.01
CA PRO A 119 -8.01 -16.30 -7.81
C PRO A 119 -8.18 -15.36 -6.60
N ALA A 120 -8.11 -15.92 -5.40
CA ALA A 120 -8.01 -15.18 -4.14
C ALA A 120 -6.69 -15.43 -3.44
N PHE A 121 -6.27 -14.46 -2.64
CA PHE A 121 -5.05 -14.54 -1.86
C PHE A 121 -5.32 -14.08 -0.43
N PHE A 122 -4.83 -14.84 0.54
CA PHE A 122 -4.70 -14.38 1.92
C PHE A 122 -3.33 -13.75 2.07
N CYS A 123 -3.31 -12.50 2.54
CA CYS A 123 -2.14 -11.66 2.47
C CYS A 123 -1.91 -10.94 3.80
N SER A 124 -0.71 -10.39 3.95
CA SER A 124 -0.37 -9.61 5.13
C SER A 124 0.65 -8.52 4.82
N ASN A 125 0.65 -7.47 5.64
CA ASN A 125 1.81 -6.62 5.75
C ASN A 125 2.88 -7.32 6.58
N THR A 126 4.13 -7.06 6.25
CA THR A 126 5.29 -7.61 6.96
C THR A 126 6.04 -6.49 7.66
N VAL A 127 6.61 -6.81 8.81
CA VAL A 127 7.29 -5.83 9.66
C VAL A 127 8.59 -6.39 10.24
N ALA A 128 9.60 -5.53 10.41
CA ALA A 128 10.85 -5.84 11.10
C ALA A 128 11.08 -4.88 12.27
N TYR A 129 11.62 -5.40 13.38
CA TYR A 129 11.81 -4.67 14.64
C TYR A 129 13.29 -4.59 15.03
N ARG A 130 14.08 -3.97 14.15
CA ARG A 130 15.54 -3.87 14.24
C ARG A 130 15.96 -2.75 15.21
N THR A 131 15.27 -1.62 15.18
CA THR A 131 15.60 -0.43 15.98
C THR A 131 14.86 -0.38 17.31
N VAL A 132 15.33 0.47 18.24
CA VAL A 132 14.63 0.73 19.51
C VAL A 132 13.23 1.29 19.27
N LYS A 133 13.08 2.19 18.28
CA LYS A 133 11.80 2.79 17.90
C LYS A 133 10.83 1.75 17.36
N GLU A 134 11.27 0.87 16.48
CA GLU A 134 10.43 -0.21 15.94
C GLU A 134 10.00 -1.21 17.04
N ARG A 135 10.88 -1.50 18.01
CA ARG A 135 10.52 -2.32 19.18
C ARG A 135 9.48 -1.63 20.07
N PHE A 136 9.52 -0.31 20.19
CA PHE A 136 8.47 0.44 20.85
C PHE A 136 7.14 0.34 20.08
N THR A 137 7.17 0.49 18.75
CA THR A 137 6.00 0.30 17.89
C THR A 137 5.39 -1.10 18.06
N LYS A 138 6.22 -2.15 18.16
CA LYS A 138 5.77 -3.52 18.48
C LYS A 138 5.00 -3.58 19.80
N GLY A 139 5.49 -2.90 20.84
CA GLY A 139 4.82 -2.79 22.13
C GLY A 139 3.45 -2.11 22.02
N ALA A 140 3.40 -0.98 21.29
CA ALA A 140 2.16 -0.24 21.05
C ALA A 140 1.13 -1.08 20.27
N MET A 141 1.56 -1.78 19.20
CA MET A 141 0.70 -2.69 18.43
C MET A 141 0.10 -3.79 19.31
N LYS A 142 0.91 -4.39 20.18
CA LYS A 142 0.45 -5.41 21.13
C LYS A 142 -0.60 -4.86 22.10
N LEU A 143 -0.39 -3.66 22.63
CA LEU A 143 -1.34 -2.99 23.53
C LEU A 143 -2.65 -2.62 22.82
N ALA A 144 -2.57 -2.20 21.56
CA ALA A 144 -3.72 -1.90 20.72
C ALA A 144 -4.48 -3.16 20.24
N GLY A 145 -3.99 -4.36 20.56
CA GLY A 145 -4.62 -5.62 20.17
C GLY A 145 -4.47 -5.96 18.68
N VAL A 146 -3.49 -5.36 18.00
CA VAL A 146 -3.21 -5.67 16.58
C VAL A 146 -2.82 -7.13 16.45
N TRP A 147 -3.56 -7.87 15.62
CA TRP A 147 -3.23 -9.26 15.34
C TRP A 147 -1.89 -9.33 14.59
N THR A 148 -0.94 -10.03 15.21
CA THR A 148 0.42 -10.21 14.70
C THR A 148 0.78 -11.68 14.75
N GLU A 149 1.33 -12.21 13.66
CA GLU A 149 1.86 -13.58 13.59
C GLU A 149 3.38 -13.53 13.40
N PRO A 150 4.17 -14.24 14.21
CA PRO A 150 5.62 -14.25 14.05
C PRO A 150 6.01 -14.93 12.73
N SER A 151 7.04 -14.39 12.06
CA SER A 151 7.63 -15.04 10.88
C SER A 151 8.21 -16.41 11.24
N THR A 152 8.14 -17.34 10.29
CA THR A 152 8.89 -18.59 10.37
C THR A 152 10.41 -18.32 10.33
N PRO A 153 11.24 -19.26 10.83
CA PRO A 153 12.70 -19.15 10.70
C PRO A 153 13.17 -19.01 9.24
N GLU A 154 12.46 -19.64 8.31
CA GLU A 154 12.77 -19.56 6.88
C GLU A 154 12.47 -18.18 6.31
N GLU A 155 11.29 -17.62 6.57
CA GLU A 155 10.93 -16.26 6.13
C GLU A 155 11.88 -15.22 6.72
N LYS A 156 12.25 -15.36 7.99
CA LYS A 156 13.21 -14.46 8.62
C LYS A 156 14.59 -14.56 7.95
N ARG A 157 15.02 -15.76 7.55
CA ARG A 157 16.29 -15.97 6.84
C ARG A 157 16.26 -15.42 5.41
N LEU A 158 15.19 -15.69 4.66
CA LEU A 158 15.07 -15.31 3.25
C LEU A 158 14.73 -13.82 3.08
N TYR A 159 13.81 -13.32 3.91
CA TYR A 159 13.20 -12.02 3.72
C TYR A 159 13.52 -11.04 4.85
N GLY A 160 14.00 -11.48 6.02
CA GLY A 160 14.48 -10.57 7.06
C GLY A 160 13.42 -9.72 7.75
N PHE A 161 12.14 -10.10 7.67
CA PHE A 161 11.06 -9.55 8.49
C PHE A 161 10.80 -10.45 9.72
N ASP A 162 10.18 -9.89 10.75
CA ASP A 162 9.97 -10.53 12.05
C ASP A 162 8.52 -10.98 12.29
N ALA A 163 7.55 -10.36 11.63
CA ALA A 163 6.15 -10.73 11.77
C ALA A 163 5.29 -10.31 10.57
N HIS A 164 4.13 -10.96 10.47
CA HIS A 164 2.96 -10.59 9.68
C HIS A 164 1.98 -9.81 10.55
N THR A 165 1.34 -8.80 9.96
CA THR A 165 0.34 -7.94 10.59
C THR A 165 -0.60 -7.39 9.54
N PHE A 166 -1.71 -6.76 9.94
CA PHE A 166 -2.65 -6.07 9.06
C PHE A 166 -3.00 -6.92 7.83
N PHE A 167 -3.73 -8.00 8.07
CA PHE A 167 -4.07 -9.01 7.08
C PHE A 167 -5.10 -8.49 6.09
N PHE A 168 -5.08 -8.99 4.86
CA PHE A 168 -6.02 -8.57 3.82
C PHE A 168 -6.29 -9.69 2.82
N VAL A 169 -7.40 -9.54 2.09
CA VAL A 169 -7.73 -10.40 0.95
C VAL A 169 -7.29 -9.70 -0.34
N GLY A 170 -6.45 -10.37 -1.12
CA GLY A 170 -5.99 -9.91 -2.44
C GLY A 170 -6.84 -10.47 -3.57
N ARG A 171 -7.28 -9.63 -4.51
CA ARG A 171 -8.12 -10.01 -5.66
C ARG A 171 -7.70 -9.28 -6.94
N PRO A 172 -7.42 -9.97 -8.05
CA PRO A 172 -7.24 -9.33 -9.35
C PRO A 172 -8.60 -8.92 -9.95
N ASN A 173 -8.55 -8.24 -11.10
CA ASN A 173 -9.71 -7.93 -11.95
C ASN A 173 -10.83 -7.15 -11.25
N ARG A 174 -10.50 -6.37 -10.23
CA ARG A 174 -11.46 -5.45 -9.61
C ARG A 174 -11.44 -4.13 -10.37
N ALA A 175 -12.61 -3.50 -10.52
CA ALA A 175 -12.66 -2.13 -10.98
C ALA A 175 -12.14 -1.21 -9.88
N SER A 176 -11.29 -0.26 -10.24
CA SER A 176 -10.84 0.80 -9.34
C SER A 176 -12.04 1.54 -8.74
N MET A 177 -11.96 1.80 -7.46
CA MET A 177 -12.96 2.53 -6.68
C MET A 177 -12.83 4.05 -6.85
N LEU A 178 -11.63 4.55 -7.14
CA LEU A 178 -11.43 5.97 -7.38
C LEU A 178 -12.06 6.37 -8.73
N PRO A 179 -13.00 7.32 -8.76
CA PRO A 179 -13.64 7.77 -10.00
C PRO A 179 -12.64 8.25 -11.05
N GLU A 180 -11.53 8.86 -10.61
CA GLU A 180 -10.47 9.42 -11.45
C GLU A 180 -9.78 8.34 -12.31
N ASN A 181 -9.78 7.09 -11.84
CA ASN A 181 -9.24 5.93 -12.55
C ASN A 181 -10.23 5.31 -13.55
N LYS A 182 -11.45 5.86 -13.70
CA LYS A 182 -12.43 5.49 -14.75
C LYS A 182 -12.73 3.99 -14.86
N GLY A 183 -12.82 3.29 -13.72
CA GLY A 183 -13.14 1.87 -13.68
C GLY A 183 -12.03 0.94 -14.19
N LYS A 184 -10.78 1.42 -14.21
CA LYS A 184 -9.59 0.62 -14.55
C LYS A 184 -9.58 -0.72 -13.79
N SER A 185 -9.24 -1.80 -14.48
CA SER A 185 -9.00 -3.10 -13.85
C SER A 185 -7.67 -3.09 -13.07
N ILE A 186 -7.75 -3.38 -11.77
CA ILE A 186 -6.63 -3.34 -10.81
C ILE A 186 -6.57 -4.65 -10.01
N TYR A 187 -5.48 -4.83 -9.27
CA TYR A 187 -5.41 -5.81 -8.19
C TYR A 187 -5.71 -5.10 -6.87
N GLN A 188 -6.76 -5.53 -6.17
CA GLN A 188 -7.25 -4.89 -4.94
C GLN A 188 -6.80 -5.64 -3.69
N PHE A 189 -6.42 -4.90 -2.65
CA PHE A 189 -6.23 -5.42 -1.30
C PHE A 189 -7.38 -4.92 -0.42
N ASN A 190 -8.14 -5.84 0.17
CA ASN A 190 -9.29 -5.52 0.99
C ASN A 190 -9.06 -5.94 2.45
N TYR A 191 -9.00 -4.96 3.35
CA TYR A 191 -8.69 -5.14 4.77
C TYR A 191 -9.95 -5.24 5.65
N ARG A 192 -11.13 -5.13 5.05
CA ARG A 192 -12.37 -4.84 5.77
C ARG A 192 -13.02 -6.02 6.46
N TRP A 193 -12.54 -7.24 6.31
CA TRP A 193 -13.27 -8.42 6.76
C TRP A 193 -13.04 -8.68 8.27
N ARG A 194 -14.11 -8.99 9.01
CA ARG A 194 -14.05 -9.24 10.48
C ARG A 194 -13.02 -10.31 10.87
N PRO A 195 -12.91 -11.46 10.19
CA PRO A 195 -11.93 -12.48 10.51
C PRO A 195 -10.47 -12.01 10.39
N LEU A 196 -10.20 -10.94 9.64
CA LEU A 196 -8.87 -10.34 9.51
C LEU A 196 -8.47 -9.53 10.75
N ARG A 197 -9.42 -9.22 11.64
CA ARG A 197 -9.19 -8.56 12.94
C ARG A 197 -8.42 -7.25 12.87
N ASN A 198 -8.52 -6.54 11.74
CA ASN A 198 -7.94 -5.22 11.59
C ASN A 198 -8.71 -4.21 12.46
N ILE A 199 -7.98 -3.35 13.14
CA ILE A 199 -8.54 -2.23 13.91
C ILE A 199 -8.64 -0.98 13.02
N PRO A 200 -9.47 0.02 13.36
CA PRO A 200 -9.43 1.30 12.66
C PRO A 200 -8.05 1.99 12.77
N PRO A 201 -7.57 2.67 11.71
CA PRO A 201 -8.26 2.88 10.44
C PRO A 201 -8.09 1.73 9.43
N ASP A 202 -7.26 0.73 9.70
CA ASP A 202 -6.89 -0.33 8.74
C ASP A 202 -8.07 -1.16 8.26
N CYS A 203 -9.10 -1.37 9.08
CA CYS A 203 -10.32 -2.04 8.63
C CYS A 203 -11.13 -1.23 7.58
N PHE A 204 -10.78 0.04 7.37
CA PHE A 204 -11.29 0.91 6.30
C PHE A 204 -10.25 1.14 5.19
N CYS A 205 -9.18 0.35 5.15
CA CYS A 205 -8.16 0.46 4.13
C CYS A 205 -8.54 -0.38 2.91
N ILE A 206 -8.31 0.18 1.73
CA ILE A 206 -8.26 -0.55 0.47
C ILE A 206 -7.00 -0.09 -0.27
N ASP A 207 -6.20 -1.04 -0.74
CA ASP A 207 -5.12 -0.71 -1.66
C ASP A 207 -5.51 -1.13 -3.08
N GLU A 208 -5.07 -0.35 -4.07
CA GLU A 208 -5.18 -0.71 -5.48
C GLU A 208 -3.80 -0.75 -6.12
N ILE A 209 -3.50 -1.82 -6.84
CA ILE A 209 -2.17 -2.09 -7.39
C ILE A 209 -2.21 -2.20 -8.91
N THR A 210 -1.21 -1.58 -9.54
CA THR A 210 -0.87 -1.81 -10.94
C THR A 210 0.62 -2.11 -11.09
N GLN A 211 0.96 -2.96 -12.05
CA GLN A 211 2.33 -3.22 -12.46
C GLN A 211 2.78 -2.13 -13.41
N ILE A 212 3.93 -1.51 -13.11
CA ILE A 212 4.51 -0.39 -13.88
C ILE A 212 5.82 -0.76 -14.57
N ALA A 213 6.45 -1.85 -14.14
CA ALA A 213 7.52 -2.56 -14.85
C ALA A 213 7.52 -4.03 -14.38
N ASP A 214 8.26 -4.90 -15.08
CA ASP A 214 8.45 -6.29 -14.63
C ASP A 214 9.03 -6.30 -13.20
N GLY A 215 8.33 -6.96 -12.27
CA GLY A 215 8.74 -7.02 -10.86
C GLY A 215 8.53 -5.73 -10.04
N LEU A 216 7.96 -4.66 -10.62
CA LEU A 216 7.70 -3.39 -9.92
C LEU A 216 6.24 -2.94 -10.04
N TYR A 217 5.63 -2.69 -8.90
CA TYR A 217 4.22 -2.35 -8.78
C TYR A 217 4.04 -1.03 -8.05
N LEU A 218 3.10 -0.21 -8.53
CA LEU A 218 2.66 1.02 -7.88
C LEU A 218 1.32 0.77 -7.21
N GLY A 219 1.25 1.06 -5.92
CA GLY A 219 0.07 0.95 -5.10
C GLY A 219 -0.49 2.30 -4.72
N LEU A 220 -1.82 2.39 -4.71
CA LEU A 220 -2.59 3.46 -4.12
C LEU A 220 -3.05 3.01 -2.74
N LEU A 221 -2.83 3.86 -1.73
CA LEU A 221 -3.31 3.65 -0.37
C LEU A 221 -4.59 4.46 -0.16
N ILE A 222 -5.73 3.80 0.02
CA ILE A 222 -7.04 4.43 0.01
C ILE A 222 -7.75 4.14 1.33
N TYR A 223 -8.24 5.18 2.00
CA TYR A 223 -9.03 5.03 3.22
C TYR A 223 -10.41 5.66 3.06
N ALA A 224 -11.38 5.09 3.77
CA ALA A 224 -12.65 5.77 4.03
C ALA A 224 -12.41 7.16 4.62
N THR A 225 -13.29 8.12 4.32
CA THR A 225 -13.27 9.44 4.96
C THR A 225 -14.51 9.73 5.81
N ASP A 226 -15.57 8.91 5.67
CA ASP A 226 -16.76 9.01 6.49
C ASP A 226 -16.64 8.17 7.77
N TRP A 227 -15.77 8.61 8.69
CA TRP A 227 -15.48 7.88 9.94
C TRP A 227 -16.59 7.93 10.99
N LEU A 228 -17.58 8.81 10.81
CA LEU A 228 -18.75 8.88 11.70
C LEU A 228 -19.68 7.69 11.50
N LYS A 229 -19.60 7.02 10.35
CA LYS A 229 -20.34 5.81 10.09
C LYS A 229 -19.66 4.60 10.75
N PRO A 230 -20.37 3.82 11.56
CA PRO A 230 -19.82 2.59 12.13
C PRO A 230 -19.32 1.65 11.03
N TRP A 231 -18.16 1.06 11.29
CA TRP A 231 -17.59 0.05 10.41
C TRP A 231 -18.47 -1.20 10.35
N ASN A 232 -18.80 -1.64 9.14
CA ASN A 232 -19.49 -2.88 8.87
C ASN A 232 -18.97 -3.47 7.55
N PRO A 233 -18.41 -4.69 7.51
CA PRO A 233 -17.95 -5.32 6.27
C PRO A 233 -19.06 -5.55 5.23
N ALA A 234 -20.33 -5.66 5.67
CA ALA A 234 -21.47 -5.90 4.77
C ALA A 234 -22.02 -4.63 4.11
N THR A 235 -21.67 -3.44 4.59
CA THR A 235 -22.07 -2.17 3.98
C THR A 235 -21.34 -1.99 2.64
N ASP A 236 -21.98 -1.38 1.64
CA ASP A 236 -21.30 -1.12 0.38
C ASP A 236 -20.08 -0.19 0.63
N ILE A 237 -18.94 -0.53 0.03
CA ILE A 237 -17.69 0.23 0.12
C ILE A 237 -17.91 1.68 -0.31
N ALA A 238 -18.75 1.91 -1.32
CA ALA A 238 -19.05 3.24 -1.84
C ALA A 238 -19.63 4.18 -0.77
N GLU A 239 -20.31 3.64 0.24
CA GLU A 239 -20.94 4.44 1.29
C GLU A 239 -19.94 5.08 2.28
N TYR A 240 -18.68 4.65 2.30
CA TYR A 240 -17.65 5.16 3.22
C TYR A 240 -16.77 6.28 2.64
N LYS A 241 -17.09 6.75 1.42
CA LYS A 241 -16.45 7.90 0.75
C LYS A 241 -14.92 7.79 0.72
N TYR A 242 -14.41 6.72 0.14
CA TYR A 242 -12.98 6.47 0.03
C TYR A 242 -12.23 7.58 -0.73
N ARG A 243 -11.01 7.89 -0.28
CA ARG A 243 -10.09 8.87 -0.89
C ARG A 243 -8.65 8.36 -0.87
N LEU A 244 -7.83 8.88 -1.78
CA LEU A 244 -6.42 8.51 -1.92
C LEU A 244 -5.54 9.20 -0.86
N PHE A 245 -4.93 8.42 0.02
CA PHE A 245 -4.05 8.92 1.09
C PHE A 245 -2.57 8.75 0.78
N GLY A 246 -2.17 8.02 -0.27
CA GLY A 246 -0.75 7.91 -0.60
C GLY A 246 -0.43 6.92 -1.70
N TYR A 247 0.86 6.88 -2.02
CA TYR A 247 1.45 6.02 -3.03
C TYR A 247 2.56 5.18 -2.40
N PHE A 248 2.57 3.90 -2.71
CA PHE A 248 3.61 2.97 -2.26
C PHE A 248 4.05 2.06 -3.40
N LEU A 249 5.16 1.37 -3.20
CA LEU A 249 5.70 0.38 -4.12
C LEU A 249 5.68 -1.00 -3.49
N LEU A 250 5.42 -1.99 -4.32
CA LEU A 250 5.81 -3.38 -4.09
C LEU A 250 6.80 -3.76 -5.17
N MET A 251 7.85 -4.48 -4.78
CA MET A 251 8.93 -4.77 -5.71
C MET A 251 9.62 -6.09 -5.40
N ASP A 252 10.20 -6.71 -6.41
CA ASP A 252 11.10 -7.85 -6.24
C ASP A 252 12.47 -7.44 -5.67
N GLU A 253 13.38 -8.42 -5.56
CA GLU A 253 14.71 -8.20 -5.02
C GLU A 253 15.63 -7.38 -5.95
N GLU A 254 15.43 -7.40 -7.27
CA GLU A 254 16.25 -6.61 -8.20
C GLU A 254 15.98 -5.11 -8.02
N TRP A 255 14.69 -4.75 -8.03
CA TRP A 255 14.25 -3.39 -7.76
C TRP A 255 14.58 -2.97 -6.34
N HIS A 256 14.47 -3.87 -5.36
CA HIS A 256 14.87 -3.58 -3.99
C HIS A 256 16.36 -3.27 -3.87
N ALA A 257 17.23 -4.05 -4.51
CA ALA A 257 18.67 -3.78 -4.52
C ALA A 257 18.98 -2.41 -5.13
N LEU A 258 18.28 -2.04 -6.21
CA LEU A 258 18.40 -0.69 -6.78
C LEU A 258 17.92 0.38 -5.80
N ARG A 259 16.74 0.21 -5.19
CA ARG A 259 16.20 1.13 -4.18
C ARG A 259 17.19 1.39 -3.05
N LEU A 260 17.81 0.33 -2.51
CA LEU A 260 18.84 0.44 -1.45
C LEU A 260 20.04 1.26 -1.94
N ARG A 261 20.56 0.96 -3.15
CA ARG A 261 21.71 1.64 -3.74
C ARG A 261 21.47 3.13 -3.97
N ILE A 262 20.24 3.53 -4.32
CA ILE A 262 19.88 4.95 -4.54
C ILE A 262 19.32 5.62 -3.28
N LYS A 263 19.26 4.91 -2.14
CA LYS A 263 18.77 5.39 -0.86
C LYS A 263 17.34 5.95 -0.91
N PHE A 264 16.43 5.24 -1.58
CA PHE A 264 15.03 5.63 -1.66
C PHE A 264 14.21 5.01 -0.51
N ASP A 265 13.50 5.85 0.26
CA ASP A 265 12.66 5.46 1.40
C ASP A 265 13.41 4.62 2.43
N LEU A 266 14.64 5.03 2.76
CA LEU A 266 15.39 4.44 3.87
C LEU A 266 15.16 5.35 5.07
N ALA A 267 14.72 4.79 6.20
CA ALA A 267 14.54 5.52 7.46
C ALA A 267 15.89 5.90 8.13
N ASP A 268 16.96 5.99 7.33
CA ASP A 268 18.37 5.91 7.66
C ASP A 268 18.79 4.54 8.27
N THR A 269 19.96 4.04 7.85
CA THR A 269 20.70 2.95 8.51
C THR A 269 21.02 3.29 9.96
#